data_AF-A0A961IE85-F1
#
_entry.id   AF-A0A961IE85-F1
#
_cell.length_a   1.000
_cell.length_b   1.000
_cell.length_c   1.000
_cell.angle_alpha   90.00
_cell.angle_beta   90.00
_cell.angle_gamma   90.00
#
_symmetry.space_group_name_H-M   'P 1'
#
loop_
_entity.id
_entity.type
_entity.pdbx_description
1 polymer ?
#
loop_
_entity_poly.entity_id
_entity_poly.type
_entity_poly.pdbx_seq_one_letter_code
_entity_poly.pdbx_strand_id
1 'polypeptide(L)'
;MLIDKVGGIGPNYGPRKTEPAVQKETPVRGTDNVFISEEASRAAEVARTARMVQASNDPERAEKLKEVKARLARGEYDNPSEEQLSAVVDSLLINYPENTPRT
;
A
#
# COMPACT_ATOMS: atom_id res chain seq x y z
N MET A 1 57.16 58.93 6.35
CA MET A 1 56.15 58.75 7.42
C MET A 1 55.36 60.02 7.55
N LEU A 2 54.04 59.95 7.37
CA LEU A 2 52.98 60.72 8.04
C LEU A 2 51.68 60.32 7.31
N ILE A 3 50.90 59.41 7.90
CA ILE A 3 49.53 59.16 7.46
C ILE A 3 48.69 60.23 8.17
N ASP A 4 48.33 61.26 7.42
CA ASP A 4 47.45 62.31 7.90
C ASP A 4 45.99 61.89 7.68
N LYS A 5 45.29 61.77 8.80
CA LYS A 5 43.84 61.96 8.97
C LYS A 5 42.92 60.84 8.47
N VAL A 6 42.46 60.09 9.48
CA VAL A 6 41.19 59.37 9.53
C VAL A 6 40.05 60.32 9.16
N GLY A 7 39.46 60.13 7.98
CA GLY A 7 38.36 60.94 7.47
C GLY A 7 37.05 60.15 7.44
N GLY A 8 36.16 60.49 8.37
CA GLY A 8 34.70 60.50 8.23
C GLY A 8 33.99 59.24 7.72
N ILE A 9 33.38 58.50 8.65
CA ILE A 9 32.31 57.54 8.37
C ILE A 9 31.14 58.30 7.71
N GLY A 10 30.99 58.17 6.38
CA GLY A 10 29.79 58.65 5.69
C GLY A 10 28.56 57.83 6.10
N PRO A 11 27.34 58.39 6.06
CA PRO A 11 26.12 57.78 6.64
C PRO A 11 25.65 56.49 5.94
N ASN A 12 26.39 55.97 4.96
CA ASN A 12 26.00 54.84 4.13
C ASN A 12 26.93 53.62 4.25
N TYR A 13 27.85 53.58 5.22
CA TYR A 13 28.62 52.38 5.54
C TYR A 13 27.95 51.60 6.68
N GLY A 14 26.82 50.96 6.36
CA GLY A 14 26.17 49.97 7.20
C GLY A 14 25.61 48.85 6.31
N PRO A 15 25.64 47.58 6.74
CA PRO A 15 25.17 46.47 5.91
C PRO A 15 23.69 46.65 5.57
N ARG A 16 23.36 46.66 4.28
CA ARG A 16 21.99 46.74 3.79
C ARG A 16 21.24 45.49 4.24
N LYS A 17 20.15 45.68 4.99
CA LYS A 17 19.21 44.59 5.33
C LYS A 17 18.68 43.99 4.03
N THR A 18 18.86 42.70 3.85
CA THR A 18 18.33 41.95 2.70
C THR A 18 16.81 41.92 2.77
N GLU A 19 16.13 42.37 1.71
CA GLU A 19 14.69 42.15 1.56
C GLU A 19 14.40 40.64 1.55
N PRO A 20 13.30 40.18 2.15
CA PRO A 20 12.94 38.77 2.11
C PRO A 20 12.63 38.37 0.66
N ALA A 21 13.32 37.35 0.17
CA ALA A 21 13.07 36.79 -1.14
C ALA A 21 11.59 36.40 -1.26
N VAL A 22 10.91 36.96 -2.27
CA VAL A 22 9.57 36.54 -2.69
C VAL A 22 9.62 35.03 -2.90
N GLN A 23 8.86 34.28 -2.11
CA GLN A 23 8.72 32.85 -2.27
C GLN A 23 8.09 32.62 -3.65
N LYS A 24 8.92 32.22 -4.63
CA LYS A 24 8.39 31.65 -5.86
C LYS A 24 7.64 30.40 -5.48
N GLU A 25 6.34 30.39 -5.73
CA GLU A 25 5.52 29.19 -5.69
C GLU A 25 6.28 28.08 -6.44
N THR A 26 6.53 26.99 -5.73
CA THR A 26 7.12 25.80 -6.34
C THR A 26 6.11 25.30 -7.36
N PRO A 27 6.46 25.22 -8.67
CA PRO A 27 5.54 24.62 -9.62
C PRO A 27 5.29 23.19 -9.16
N VAL A 28 4.01 22.83 -9.04
CA VAL A 28 3.53 21.47 -8.80
C VAL A 28 4.34 20.57 -9.74
N ARG A 29 5.17 19.68 -9.16
CA ARG A 29 5.97 18.72 -9.92
C ARG A 29 5.04 18.05 -10.93
N GLY A 30 5.36 18.20 -12.21
CA GLY A 30 4.61 17.54 -13.28
C GLY A 30 4.47 16.06 -12.95
N THR A 31 3.25 15.55 -13.06
CA THR A 31 2.98 14.13 -12.88
C THR A 31 3.61 13.40 -14.06
N ASP A 32 4.78 12.80 -13.83
CA ASP A 32 5.39 11.90 -14.81
C ASP A 32 4.46 10.69 -15.00
N ASN A 33 3.94 10.52 -16.21
CA ASN A 33 3.15 9.34 -16.55
C ASN A 33 4.10 8.17 -16.80
N VAL A 34 4.14 7.21 -15.87
CA VAL A 34 4.90 5.97 -16.02
C VAL A 34 4.03 4.95 -16.75
N PHE A 35 4.36 4.68 -18.01
CA PHE A 35 3.75 3.58 -18.76
C PHE A 35 4.51 2.29 -18.48
N ILE A 36 3.86 1.36 -17.78
CA ILE A 36 4.37 0.01 -17.53
C ILE A 36 4.02 -0.84 -18.75
N SER A 37 4.99 -1.54 -19.33
CA SER A 37 4.71 -2.47 -20.44
C SER A 37 3.77 -3.60 -19.98
N GLU A 38 2.97 -4.13 -20.90
CA GLU A 38 2.07 -5.26 -20.57
C GLU A 38 2.82 -6.45 -19.98
N GLU A 39 4.04 -6.70 -20.46
CA GLU A 39 4.90 -7.77 -19.96
C GLU A 39 5.36 -7.52 -18.52
N ALA A 40 5.71 -6.28 -18.17
CA ALA A 40 6.06 -5.91 -16.80
C ALA A 40 4.86 -5.99 -15.85
N SER A 41 3.65 -5.67 -16.33
CA SER A 41 2.42 -5.86 -15.57
C SER A 41 2.15 -7.34 -15.29
N ARG A 42 2.23 -8.21 -16.31
CA ARG A 42 2.09 -9.66 -16.14
C ARG A 42 3.15 -10.23 -15.19
N ALA A 43 4.41 -9.79 -15.31
CA ALA A 43 5.48 -10.23 -14.41
C ALA A 43 5.23 -9.82 -12.95
N ALA A 44 4.69 -8.62 -12.73
CA ALA A 44 4.33 -8.14 -11.40
C ALA A 44 3.16 -8.96 -10.79
N GLU A 45 2.16 -9.34 -11.59
CA GLU A 45 1.07 -10.21 -11.15
C GLU A 45 1.56 -11.62 -10.79
N VAL A 46 2.42 -12.20 -11.61
CA VAL A 46 3.04 -13.50 -11.32
C VAL A 46 3.90 -13.43 -10.06
N ALA A 47 4.67 -12.36 -9.88
CA ALA A 47 5.45 -12.15 -8.66
C ALA A 47 4.55 -11.99 -7.42
N ARG A 48 3.43 -11.28 -7.55
CA ARG A 48 2.46 -11.09 -6.46
C ARG A 48 1.81 -12.42 -6.06
N THR A 49 1.36 -13.21 -7.03
CA THR A 49 0.77 -14.53 -6.78
C THR A 49 1.78 -15.50 -6.18
N ALA A 50 3.02 -15.52 -6.68
CA ALA A 50 4.10 -16.33 -6.11
C ALA A 50 4.39 -15.98 -4.64
N ARG A 51 4.43 -14.69 -4.29
CA ARG A 51 4.59 -14.24 -2.90
C ARG A 51 3.41 -14.65 -2.02
N MET A 52 2.18 -14.56 -2.53
CA MET A 52 1.00 -15.01 -1.79
C MET A 52 1.08 -16.52 -1.51
N VAL A 53 1.45 -17.32 -2.51
CA VAL A 53 1.64 -18.77 -2.33
C VAL A 53 2.71 -19.05 -1.28
N GLN A 54 3.87 -18.39 -1.35
CA GLN A 54 4.95 -18.54 -0.37
C GLN A 54 4.54 -18.10 1.04
N ALA A 55 3.84 -16.98 1.18
CA ALA A 55 3.34 -16.50 2.47
C ALA A 55 2.25 -17.42 3.06
N SER A 56 1.52 -18.12 2.20
CA SER A 56 0.46 -19.07 2.58
C SER A 56 0.95 -20.52 2.73
N ASN A 57 2.26 -20.78 2.65
CA ASN A 57 2.84 -22.09 2.95
C ASN A 57 2.80 -22.36 4.46
N ASP A 58 1.60 -22.51 4.98
CA ASP A 58 1.34 -23.12 6.26
C ASP A 58 1.62 -24.63 6.12
N PRO A 59 2.61 -25.19 6.84
CA PRO A 59 2.94 -26.62 6.77
C PRO A 59 1.73 -27.50 7.12
N GLU A 60 0.78 -27.01 7.93
CA GLU A 60 -0.42 -27.76 8.30
C GLU A 60 -1.48 -27.77 7.19
N ARG A 61 -1.41 -26.84 6.22
CA ARG A 61 -2.39 -26.75 5.14
C ARG A 61 -2.43 -28.01 4.29
N ALA A 62 -1.28 -28.63 4.05
CA ALA A 62 -1.20 -29.86 3.26
C ALA A 62 -1.90 -31.02 3.97
N GLU A 63 -1.70 -31.18 5.28
CA GLU A 63 -2.35 -32.21 6.08
C GLU A 63 -3.86 -31.96 6.22
N LYS A 64 -4.27 -30.70 6.48
CA LYS A 64 -5.68 -30.29 6.51
C LYS A 64 -6.39 -30.60 5.20
N LEU A 65 -5.77 -30.31 4.05
CA LEU A 65 -6.34 -30.63 2.73
C LEU A 65 -6.47 -32.14 2.51
N LYS A 66 -5.52 -32.93 2.99
CA LYS A 66 -5.58 -34.39 2.89
C LYS A 66 -6.71 -34.95 3.74
N GLU A 67 -6.88 -34.45 4.96
CA GLU A 67 -7.98 -34.81 5.86
C GLU A 67 -9.34 -34.45 5.24
N VAL A 68 -9.51 -33.20 4.79
CA VAL A 68 -10.76 -32.73 4.18
C VAL A 68 -11.11 -33.58 2.95
N LYS A 69 -10.13 -33.91 2.10
CA LYS A 69 -10.35 -34.83 0.96
C LYS A 69 -10.83 -36.21 1.41
N ALA A 70 -10.25 -36.76 2.48
CA ALA A 70 -10.66 -38.05 3.01
C ALA A 70 -12.07 -38.01 3.62
N ARG A 71 -12.46 -36.90 4.25
CA ARG A 71 -13.82 -36.70 4.79
C ARG A 71 -14.85 -36.52 3.68
N LEU A 72 -14.50 -35.79 2.62
CA LEU A 72 -15.32 -35.66 1.42
C LEU A 72 -15.55 -36.99 0.71
N ALA A 73 -14.49 -37.80 0.54
CA ALA A 73 -14.61 -39.13 -0.07
C ALA A 73 -15.49 -40.11 0.75
N ARG A 74 -15.62 -39.87 2.06
CA ARG A 74 -16.50 -40.62 2.96
C ARG A 74 -17.94 -40.12 2.98
N GLY A 75 -18.26 -39.03 2.27
CA GLY A 75 -19.59 -38.42 2.25
C GLY A 75 -19.94 -37.66 3.53
N GLU A 76 -18.95 -37.33 4.38
CA GLU A 76 -19.21 -36.62 5.65
C GLU A 76 -19.77 -35.20 5.46
N TYR A 77 -19.68 -34.66 4.25
CA TYR A 77 -20.21 -33.33 3.88
C TYR A 77 -21.51 -33.41 3.06
N ASP A 78 -22.05 -34.61 2.80
CA ASP A 78 -23.22 -34.77 1.91
C ASP A 78 -24.53 -34.32 2.56
N ASN A 79 -24.62 -34.40 3.90
CA ASN A 79 -25.78 -33.94 4.65
C ASN A 79 -25.35 -33.05 5.83
N PRO A 80 -25.08 -31.76 5.58
CA PRO A 80 -24.61 -30.84 6.61
C PRO A 80 -25.69 -30.58 7.67
N SER A 81 -25.28 -30.45 8.93
CA SER A 81 -26.19 -30.06 10.01
C SER A 81 -26.59 -28.58 9.89
N GLU A 82 -27.68 -28.19 10.56
CA GLU A 82 -28.14 -26.79 10.59
C GLU A 82 -27.08 -25.83 11.13
N GLU A 83 -26.31 -26.27 12.13
CA GLU A 83 -25.16 -25.52 12.67
C GLU A 83 -24.07 -25.28 11.62
N GLN A 84 -23.76 -26.30 10.80
CA GLN A 84 -22.77 -26.17 9.72
C GLN A 84 -23.26 -25.22 8.62
N LEU A 85 -24.55 -25.29 8.28
CA LEU A 85 -25.16 -24.38 7.34
C LEU A 85 -25.13 -22.94 7.84
N SER A 86 -25.43 -22.70 9.12
CA SER A 86 -25.34 -21.37 9.74
C SER A 86 -23.92 -20.81 9.67
N ALA A 87 -22.91 -21.61 10.01
CA ALA A 87 -21.51 -21.18 9.94
C ALA A 87 -21.07 -20.80 8.51
N VAL A 88 -21.57 -21.52 7.49
CA VAL A 88 -21.33 -21.18 6.09
C VAL A 88 -22.02 -19.86 5.73
N VAL A 89 -23.26 -19.65 6.16
CA VAL A 89 -23.98 -18.39 5.95
C VAL A 89 -23.24 -17.22 6.58
N ASP A 90 -22.81 -17.35 7.84
CA ASP A 90 -22.05 -16.31 8.53
C ASP A 90 -20.74 -15.98 7.78
N SER A 91 -20.02 -17.02 7.32
CA SER A 91 -18.82 -16.85 6.52
C SER A 91 -19.07 -16.14 5.19
N LEU A 92 -20.18 -16.46 4.52
CA LEU A 92 -20.57 -15.81 3.28
C LEU A 92 -20.90 -14.34 3.49
N LEU A 93 -21.64 -14.01 4.55
CA LEU A 93 -22.02 -12.63 4.86
C LEU A 93 -20.83 -11.76 5.26
N ILE A 94 -19.84 -12.31 5.97
CA ILE A 94 -18.61 -11.60 6.34
C ILE A 94 -17.77 -11.27 5.10
N ASN A 95 -17.67 -12.21 4.15
CA ASN A 95 -16.81 -12.03 2.97
C ASN A 95 -17.52 -11.35 1.79
N TYR A 96 -18.85 -11.40 1.75
CA TYR A 96 -19.71 -10.89 0.67
C TYR A 96 -20.96 -10.21 1.25
N PRO A 97 -20.83 -9.02 1.86
CA PRO A 97 -21.91 -8.34 2.56
C PRO A 97 -23.11 -7.97 1.67
N GLU A 98 -22.91 -7.90 0.35
CA GLU A 98 -23.95 -7.66 -0.65
C GLU A 98 -24.94 -8.82 -0.79
N ASN A 99 -24.60 -10.02 -0.28
CA ASN A 99 -25.47 -11.20 -0.29
C ASN A 99 -26.40 -11.28 0.93
N THR A 100 -26.54 -10.19 1.69
CA THR A 100 -27.52 -10.12 2.78
C THR A 100 -28.94 -10.31 2.23
N PRO A 101 -29.77 -11.16 2.88
CA PRO A 101 -31.16 -11.36 2.45
C PRO A 101 -31.89 -10.01 2.56
N ARG A 102 -32.42 -9.55 1.42
CA ARG A 102 -33.27 -8.35 1.38
C ARG A 102 -34.59 -8.70 2.06
N THR A 103 -34.89 -7.99 3.13
CA THR A 103 -36.16 -8.03 3.88
C THR A 103 -37.34 -7.62 3.02
#